data_AF-A0A1W9G8F4-F1
#
_entry.id   AF-A0A1W9G8F4-F1
#
_cell.length_a   1.000
_cell.length_b   1.000
_cell.length_c   1.000
_cell.angle_alpha   90.00
_cell.angle_beta   90.00
_cell.angle_gamma   90.00
#
_symmetry.space_group_name_H-M   'P 1'
#
loop_
_entity.id
_entity.type
_entity.pdbx_description
1 polymer ?
#
loop_
_entity_poly.entity_id
_entity_poly.type
_entity_poly.pdbx_seq_one_letter_code
_entity_poly.pdbx_strand_id
1 'polypeptide(L)'
;MEQNPESLLHINGHSYSPHAGLALALRRVVCASAAHLVLLVLLFWLMPATSLAATYNERPWWTERSAFVEGDTLYAVGVASSAKSVEDGRQQAFERGRLELGNYAQITSLEAQGLVIETQMTFEEPNQDGTVTVYRLLRVPVSKLLSVQSQLQNRSEAKSRELDQARQDLAAKQQALNQKELEAKELLQRLKSQLGEQQARSSQNDSNTPIVEQLKQASVQVDKQAEDAEAVIQSAQQRMARGNEARKAMCSRLLTGMTKAEVSAVIGEPVAGSYGDVLVYGPEKRITIFFNNDAREAHFISGCERQELGDEKAKRLRETAEKWDKEREASQAQNKQKAKSR
;
A
#
# COMPACT_ATOMS: atom_id res chain seq x y z
N MET A 1 -22.10 -9.74 -48.15
CA MET A 1 -23.43 -9.22 -48.50
C MET A 1 -23.67 -8.09 -47.51
N GLU A 2 -23.71 -6.79 -47.83
CA GLU A 2 -24.04 -5.96 -48.99
C GLU A 2 -22.87 -4.97 -49.25
N GLN A 3 -22.35 -4.73 -50.46
CA GLN A 3 -22.87 -3.93 -51.60
C GLN A 3 -23.20 -2.44 -51.28
N ASN A 4 -22.21 -1.55 -51.55
CA ASN A 4 -22.19 -0.30 -52.37
C ASN A 4 -23.55 0.36 -52.77
N PRO A 5 -23.64 1.66 -53.23
CA PRO A 5 -22.58 2.56 -53.69
C PRO A 5 -22.77 4.10 -53.48
N GLU A 6 -21.69 4.80 -53.82
CA GLU A 6 -21.57 6.10 -54.53
C GLU A 6 -22.85 6.91 -54.84
N SER A 7 -22.80 8.21 -54.56
CA SER A 7 -23.66 9.21 -55.19
C SER A 7 -22.80 10.38 -55.68
N LEU A 8 -22.49 10.28 -56.97
CA LEU A 8 -22.01 11.33 -57.87
C LEU A 8 -22.97 12.53 -57.86
N LEU A 9 -22.44 13.73 -57.60
CA LEU A 9 -23.06 14.97 -58.05
C LEU A 9 -22.12 15.70 -59.01
N HIS A 10 -22.44 15.52 -60.28
CA HIS A 10 -22.14 16.41 -61.39
C HIS A 10 -22.57 17.84 -61.04
N ILE A 11 -21.65 18.80 -61.12
CA ILE A 11 -22.00 20.22 -61.27
C ILE A 11 -21.17 20.80 -62.41
N ASN A 12 -21.91 21.45 -63.30
CA ASN A 12 -21.50 21.95 -64.61
C ASN A 12 -20.39 23.00 -64.54
N GLY A 13 -19.46 22.88 -65.48
CA GLY A 13 -18.53 23.94 -65.84
C GLY A 13 -19.26 25.06 -66.59
N HIS A 14 -19.19 26.28 -66.04
CA HIS A 14 -19.35 27.51 -66.81
C HIS A 14 -18.03 28.28 -66.74
N SER A 15 -17.32 28.28 -67.86
CA SER A 15 -16.24 29.21 -68.15
C SER A 15 -16.81 30.62 -68.28
N TYR A 16 -16.47 31.50 -67.34
CA TYR A 16 -16.47 32.93 -67.56
C TYR A 16 -15.09 33.48 -67.15
N SER A 17 -14.46 34.15 -68.10
CA SER A 17 -13.19 34.88 -67.96
C SER A 17 -13.30 36.14 -68.83
N PRO A 18 -12.52 37.20 -68.59
CA PRO A 18 -12.89 38.30 -67.72
C PRO A 18 -12.62 39.66 -68.41
N HIS A 19 -12.48 40.73 -67.61
CA HIS A 19 -11.93 42.05 -67.95
C HIS A 19 -12.94 43.11 -68.40
N ALA A 20 -13.33 43.97 -67.45
CA ALA A 20 -13.43 45.43 -67.65
C ALA A 20 -14.01 46.21 -66.43
N GLY A 21 -14.50 45.55 -65.37
CA GLY A 21 -15.21 46.25 -64.28
C GLY A 21 -14.55 46.29 -62.89
N LEU A 22 -13.44 45.58 -62.66
CA LEU A 22 -12.94 45.29 -61.31
C LEU A 22 -12.03 46.35 -60.68
N ALA A 23 -11.49 47.29 -61.47
CA ALA A 23 -10.49 48.24 -60.97
C ALA A 23 -11.06 49.39 -60.13
N LEU A 24 -12.35 49.74 -60.27
CA LEU A 24 -12.96 50.84 -59.49
C LEU A 24 -13.80 50.37 -58.29
N ALA A 25 -14.28 49.12 -58.26
CA ALA A 25 -15.02 48.57 -57.12
C ALA A 25 -14.09 48.08 -55.99
N LEU A 26 -12.88 47.60 -56.32
CA LEU A 26 -11.92 47.11 -55.31
C LEU A 26 -11.35 48.21 -54.42
N ARG A 27 -11.31 49.48 -54.85
CA ARG A 27 -10.83 50.58 -54.00
C ARG A 27 -11.81 50.98 -52.90
N ARG A 28 -13.12 50.71 -53.06
CA ARG A 28 -14.12 50.96 -52.01
C ARG A 28 -14.33 49.77 -51.08
N VAL A 29 -14.14 48.54 -51.56
CA VAL A 29 -14.24 47.32 -50.74
C VAL A 29 -13.01 47.15 -49.82
N VAL A 30 -11.81 47.50 -50.29
CA VAL A 30 -10.56 47.36 -49.50
C VAL A 30 -10.50 48.33 -48.31
N CYS A 31 -11.09 49.52 -48.41
CA CYS A 31 -11.16 50.45 -47.27
C CYS A 31 -12.23 50.04 -46.23
N ALA A 32 -13.35 49.45 -46.66
CA ALA A 32 -14.38 48.96 -45.75
C ALA A 32 -13.92 47.71 -44.96
N SER A 33 -13.10 46.84 -45.58
CA SER A 33 -12.55 45.65 -44.92
C SER A 33 -11.47 45.97 -43.89
N ALA A 34 -10.65 47.01 -44.10
CA ALA A 34 -9.64 47.43 -43.14
C ALA A 34 -10.27 48.00 -41.85
N ALA A 35 -11.34 48.78 -41.99
CA ALA A 35 -12.07 49.32 -40.83
C ALA A 35 -12.76 48.22 -40.01
N HIS A 36 -13.31 47.19 -40.66
CA HIS A 36 -13.91 46.04 -39.96
C HIS A 36 -12.86 45.17 -39.25
N LEU A 37 -11.69 44.96 -39.85
CA LEU A 37 -10.59 44.23 -39.19
C LEU A 37 -10.06 44.99 -37.97
N VAL A 38 -9.88 46.32 -38.07
CA VAL A 38 -9.46 47.15 -36.93
C VAL A 38 -10.52 47.15 -35.84
N LEU A 39 -11.82 47.23 -36.19
CA LEU A 39 -12.91 47.15 -35.21
C LEU A 39 -13.01 45.77 -34.55
N LEU A 40 -12.81 44.68 -35.29
CA LEU A 40 -12.79 43.32 -34.73
C LEU A 40 -11.59 43.10 -33.81
N VAL A 41 -10.42 43.62 -34.17
CA VAL A 41 -9.24 43.58 -33.28
C VAL A 41 -9.50 44.42 -32.03
N LEU A 42 -10.04 45.64 -32.16
CA LEU A 42 -10.41 46.46 -30.99
C LEU A 42 -11.46 45.78 -30.12
N LEU A 43 -12.49 45.16 -30.70
CA LEU A 43 -13.49 44.39 -29.95
C LEU A 43 -12.90 43.15 -29.27
N PHE A 44 -11.90 42.51 -29.87
CA PHE A 44 -11.18 41.38 -29.26
C PHE A 44 -10.31 41.83 -28.07
N TRP A 45 -9.76 43.05 -28.13
CA TRP A 45 -9.04 43.67 -27.00
C TRP A 45 -9.95 44.27 -25.93
N LEU A 46 -11.17 44.69 -26.31
CA LEU A 46 -12.19 45.23 -25.40
C LEU A 46 -13.09 44.17 -24.78
N MET A 47 -13.04 42.91 -25.24
CA MET A 47 -13.54 41.79 -24.47
C MET A 47 -12.68 41.72 -23.21
N PRO A 48 -13.18 42.14 -22.04
CA PRO A 48 -12.47 41.85 -20.81
C PRO A 48 -12.30 40.34 -20.82
N ALA A 49 -11.11 39.84 -20.50
CA ALA A 49 -10.98 38.46 -20.11
C ALA A 49 -11.88 38.31 -18.88
N THR A 50 -13.16 38.00 -19.11
CA THR A 50 -14.09 37.53 -18.12
C THR A 50 -13.56 36.15 -17.79
N SER A 51 -12.50 36.13 -16.98
CA SER A 51 -12.23 35.02 -16.11
C SER A 51 -13.54 34.81 -15.40
N LEU A 52 -14.24 33.74 -15.80
CA LEU A 52 -15.27 33.11 -14.99
C LEU A 52 -14.58 32.71 -13.69
N ALA A 53 -14.38 33.69 -12.81
CA ALA A 53 -14.11 33.45 -11.43
C ALA A 53 -15.42 32.85 -10.90
N ALA A 54 -15.46 31.52 -10.86
CA ALA A 54 -16.60 30.78 -10.34
C ALA A 54 -16.98 31.40 -9.00
N THR A 55 -18.15 32.02 -8.95
CA THR A 55 -18.64 32.59 -7.69
C THR A 55 -18.92 31.42 -6.74
N TYR A 56 -18.77 31.61 -5.43
CA TYR A 56 -19.01 30.56 -4.43
C TYR A 56 -20.37 29.84 -4.59
N ASN A 57 -21.36 30.52 -5.19
CA ASN A 57 -22.69 29.99 -5.50
C ASN A 57 -22.76 29.04 -6.71
N GLU A 58 -21.67 28.89 -7.47
CA GLU A 58 -21.60 28.01 -8.65
C GLU A 58 -20.95 26.66 -8.36
N ARG A 59 -20.59 26.41 -7.10
CA ARG A 59 -19.94 25.17 -6.71
C ARG A 59 -20.91 23.99 -6.92
N PRO A 60 -20.54 22.94 -7.68
CA PRO A 60 -21.40 21.78 -7.84
C PRO A 60 -21.69 21.10 -6.50
N TRP A 61 -22.93 20.66 -6.28
CA TRP A 61 -23.37 20.09 -5.00
C TRP A 61 -22.50 18.92 -4.49
N TRP A 62 -21.88 18.15 -5.40
CA TRP A 62 -21.07 16.99 -5.04
C TRP A 62 -19.80 17.39 -4.28
N THR A 63 -19.29 18.60 -4.47
CA THR A 63 -18.08 19.10 -3.78
C THR A 63 -18.26 19.26 -2.26
N GLU A 64 -19.50 19.27 -1.77
CA GLU A 64 -19.83 19.38 -0.35
C GLU A 64 -19.85 18.01 0.36
N ARG A 65 -19.69 16.92 -0.40
CA ARG A 65 -19.69 15.54 0.10
C ARG A 65 -18.27 14.99 0.11
N SER A 66 -17.95 14.11 1.05
CA SER A 66 -16.71 13.32 1.01
C SER A 66 -16.86 12.06 0.16
N ALA A 67 -17.99 11.36 0.31
CA ALA A 67 -18.36 10.19 -0.48
C ALA A 67 -19.87 9.99 -0.48
N PHE A 68 -20.41 9.35 -1.52
CA PHE A 68 -21.82 8.96 -1.64
C PHE A 68 -22.01 7.82 -2.64
N VAL A 69 -23.11 7.08 -2.53
CA VAL A 69 -23.46 6.00 -3.47
C VAL A 69 -24.66 6.45 -4.30
N GLU A 70 -24.57 6.24 -5.60
CA GLU A 70 -25.67 6.48 -6.54
C GLU A 70 -25.76 5.29 -7.51
N GLY A 71 -26.89 4.56 -7.45
CA GLY A 71 -27.05 3.30 -8.16
C GLY A 71 -25.98 2.27 -7.76
N ASP A 72 -25.33 1.69 -8.77
CA ASP A 72 -24.25 0.70 -8.60
C ASP A 72 -22.85 1.33 -8.54
N THR A 73 -22.76 2.63 -8.27
CA THR A 73 -21.50 3.38 -8.28
C THR A 73 -21.27 4.08 -6.95
N LEU A 74 -20.09 3.85 -6.37
CA LEU A 74 -19.57 4.62 -5.24
C LEU A 74 -18.78 5.80 -5.78
N TYR A 75 -19.11 6.99 -5.30
CA TYR A 75 -18.41 8.23 -5.59
C TYR A 75 -17.65 8.70 -4.36
N ALA A 76 -16.46 9.26 -4.58
CA ALA A 76 -15.68 9.94 -3.55
C ALA A 76 -15.10 11.23 -4.10
N VAL A 77 -14.93 12.21 -3.22
CA VAL A 77 -14.45 13.53 -3.58
C VAL A 77 -13.09 13.75 -2.95
N GLY A 78 -12.10 13.88 -3.81
CA GLY A 78 -10.79 14.33 -3.42
C GLY A 78 -10.69 15.84 -3.46
N VAL A 79 -10.08 16.43 -2.42
CA VAL A 79 -9.94 17.90 -2.31
C VAL A 79 -8.50 18.28 -2.06
N ALA A 80 -7.89 19.04 -2.96
CA ALA A 80 -6.58 19.67 -2.78
C ALA A 80 -6.76 21.16 -2.56
N SER A 81 -6.46 21.65 -1.36
CA SER A 81 -6.54 23.07 -1.01
C SER A 81 -5.19 23.74 -1.16
N SER A 82 -5.18 24.98 -1.64
CA SER A 82 -3.98 25.82 -1.76
C SER A 82 -2.86 25.21 -2.62
N ALA A 83 -3.21 24.55 -3.71
CA ALA A 83 -2.24 24.03 -4.66
C ALA A 83 -1.56 25.17 -5.42
N LYS A 84 -0.25 25.01 -5.69
CA LYS A 84 0.55 26.05 -6.38
C LYS A 84 0.20 26.16 -7.87
N SER A 85 -0.36 25.10 -8.44
CA SER A 85 -0.84 25.05 -9.81
C SER A 85 -2.06 24.14 -9.91
N VAL A 86 -2.84 24.30 -10.98
CA VAL A 86 -3.99 23.46 -11.27
C VAL A 86 -3.60 21.99 -11.38
N GLU A 87 -2.49 21.69 -12.06
CA GLU A 87 -2.06 20.30 -12.28
C GLU A 87 -1.61 19.62 -10.98
N ASP A 88 -0.86 20.35 -10.14
CA ASP A 88 -0.49 19.89 -8.79
C ASP A 88 -1.75 19.62 -7.94
N GLY A 89 -2.72 20.53 -7.99
CA GLY A 89 -4.01 20.36 -7.31
C GLY A 89 -4.80 19.16 -7.82
N ARG A 90 -4.83 18.92 -9.13
CA ARG A 90 -5.51 17.76 -9.74
C ARG A 90 -4.91 16.43 -9.30
N GLN A 91 -3.59 16.36 -9.20
CA GLN A 91 -2.89 15.16 -8.73
C GLN A 91 -3.14 14.94 -7.23
N GLN A 92 -2.98 15.96 -6.40
CA GLN A 92 -3.24 15.88 -4.97
C GLN A 92 -4.71 15.54 -4.66
N ALA A 93 -5.66 16.12 -5.41
CA ALA A 93 -7.07 15.82 -5.27
C ALA A 93 -7.36 14.37 -5.64
N PHE A 94 -6.77 13.86 -6.74
CA PHE A 94 -6.91 12.45 -7.10
C PHE A 94 -6.44 11.51 -5.99
N GLU A 95 -5.24 11.75 -5.44
CA GLU A 95 -4.68 10.92 -4.36
C GLU A 95 -5.56 10.96 -3.10
N ARG A 96 -6.03 12.15 -2.71
CA ARG A 96 -6.93 12.29 -1.55
C ARG A 96 -8.28 11.60 -1.78
N GLY A 97 -8.85 11.70 -2.98
CA GLY A 97 -10.09 11.00 -3.31
C GLY A 97 -9.92 9.48 -3.29
N ARG A 98 -8.74 8.97 -3.69
CA ARG A 98 -8.40 7.56 -3.58
C ARG A 98 -8.32 7.09 -2.12
N LEU A 99 -7.75 7.91 -1.24
CA LEU A 99 -7.75 7.64 0.20
C LEU A 99 -9.16 7.61 0.78
N GLU A 100 -10.03 8.56 0.39
CA GLU A 100 -11.43 8.57 0.80
C GLU A 100 -12.19 7.31 0.34
N LEU A 101 -11.96 6.84 -0.90
CA LEU A 101 -12.49 5.55 -1.36
C LEU A 101 -12.01 4.39 -0.49
N GLY A 102 -10.71 4.34 -0.18
CA GLY A 102 -10.14 3.29 0.66
C GLY A 102 -10.70 3.29 2.07
N ASN A 103 -10.89 4.48 2.65
CA ASN A 103 -11.47 4.66 3.98
C ASN A 103 -12.94 4.23 4.01
N TYR A 104 -13.74 4.65 3.02
CA TYR A 104 -15.15 4.27 2.91
C TYR A 104 -15.30 2.75 2.75
N ALA A 105 -14.48 2.16 1.87
CA ALA A 105 -14.51 0.74 1.54
C ALA A 105 -13.86 -0.15 2.62
N GLN A 106 -13.14 0.44 3.58
CA GLN A 106 -12.24 -0.26 4.50
C GLN A 106 -11.21 -1.15 3.78
N ILE A 107 -10.75 -0.71 2.60
CA ILE A 107 -9.82 -1.43 1.74
C ILE A 107 -8.56 -0.56 1.57
N THR A 108 -7.44 -1.05 2.09
CA THR A 108 -6.17 -0.31 2.10
C THR A 108 -5.44 -0.29 0.76
N SER A 109 -5.86 -1.11 -0.20
CA SER A 109 -5.25 -1.18 -1.53
C SER A 109 -6.30 -1.54 -2.57
N LEU A 110 -6.86 -0.51 -3.20
CA LEU A 110 -7.88 -0.65 -4.24
C LEU A 110 -7.22 -1.08 -5.57
N GLU A 111 -6.12 -0.42 -5.96
CA GLU A 111 -5.42 -0.68 -7.23
C GLU A 111 -4.79 -2.07 -7.30
N ALA A 112 -4.18 -2.57 -6.22
CA ALA A 112 -3.56 -3.90 -6.22
C ALA A 112 -4.60 -5.03 -6.37
N GLN A 113 -5.88 -4.70 -6.22
CA GLN A 113 -6.99 -5.63 -6.43
C GLN A 113 -7.66 -5.44 -7.80
N GLY A 114 -7.01 -4.71 -8.71
CA GLY A 114 -7.48 -4.48 -10.06
C GLY A 114 -8.69 -3.54 -10.13
N LEU A 115 -8.93 -2.75 -9.08
CA LEU A 115 -10.00 -1.77 -9.07
C LEU A 115 -9.56 -0.53 -9.85
N VAL A 116 -10.25 -0.25 -10.95
CA VAL A 116 -10.01 0.94 -11.76
C VAL A 116 -10.77 2.10 -11.13
N ILE A 117 -10.05 3.15 -10.74
CA ILE A 117 -10.62 4.39 -10.18
C ILE A 117 -10.68 5.42 -11.30
N GLU A 118 -11.88 5.84 -11.66
CA GLU A 118 -12.10 6.79 -12.75
C GLU A 118 -12.39 8.20 -12.20
N THR A 119 -11.86 9.21 -12.87
CA THR A 119 -12.28 10.60 -12.62
C THR A 119 -13.52 10.91 -13.44
N GLN A 120 -14.61 11.28 -12.77
CA GLN A 120 -15.86 11.66 -13.42
C GLN A 120 -15.91 13.17 -13.71
N MET A 121 -15.54 14.01 -12.73
CA MET A 121 -15.60 15.47 -12.83
C MET A 121 -14.47 16.12 -12.03
N THR A 122 -14.09 17.33 -12.44
CA THR A 122 -13.13 18.19 -11.72
C THR A 122 -13.72 19.59 -11.62
N PHE A 123 -13.62 20.21 -10.45
CA PHE A 123 -13.99 21.60 -10.22
C PHE A 123 -12.79 22.34 -9.61
N GLU A 124 -12.51 23.53 -10.12
CA GLU A 124 -11.31 24.31 -9.79
C GLU A 124 -11.76 25.69 -9.30
N GLU A 125 -11.33 26.02 -8.10
CA GLU A 125 -11.69 27.27 -7.43
C GLU A 125 -10.41 28.08 -7.19
N PRO A 126 -10.17 29.16 -7.94
CA PRO A 126 -9.01 30.01 -7.73
C PRO A 126 -9.15 30.77 -6.41
N ASN A 127 -8.10 30.74 -5.59
CA ASN A 127 -8.05 31.43 -4.31
C ASN A 127 -7.49 32.86 -4.49
N GLN A 128 -7.83 33.76 -3.57
CA GLN A 128 -7.36 35.16 -3.61
C GLN A 128 -5.84 35.31 -3.45
N ASP A 129 -5.16 34.31 -2.88
CA ASP A 129 -3.71 34.26 -2.70
C ASP A 129 -2.94 33.76 -3.94
N GLY A 130 -3.65 33.51 -5.05
CA GLY A 130 -3.08 32.99 -6.30
C GLY A 130 -2.87 31.47 -6.30
N THR A 131 -3.27 30.77 -5.24
CA THR A 131 -3.34 29.30 -5.24
C THR A 131 -4.67 28.82 -5.84
N VAL A 132 -4.82 27.51 -6.03
CA VAL A 132 -6.10 26.93 -6.49
C VAL A 132 -6.53 25.80 -5.57
N THR A 133 -7.83 25.74 -5.30
CA THR A 133 -8.48 24.60 -4.65
C THR A 133 -9.09 23.71 -5.73
N VAL A 134 -8.69 22.44 -5.77
CA VAL A 134 -9.18 21.48 -6.77
C VAL A 134 -10.01 20.41 -6.09
N TYR A 135 -11.22 20.21 -6.60
CA TYR A 135 -12.14 19.15 -6.24
C TYR A 135 -12.19 18.14 -7.38
N ARG A 136 -12.06 16.85 -7.06
CA ARG A 136 -12.08 15.79 -8.07
C ARG A 136 -13.06 14.70 -7.63
N LEU A 137 -14.11 14.49 -8.41
CA LEU A 137 -15.08 13.43 -8.20
C LEU A 137 -14.57 12.15 -8.84
N LEU A 138 -14.26 11.16 -8.01
CA LEU A 138 -13.84 9.84 -8.40
C LEU A 138 -15.03 8.88 -8.30
N ARG A 139 -15.04 7.85 -9.14
CA ARG A 139 -16.06 6.82 -9.12
C ARG A 139 -15.47 5.42 -9.21
N VAL A 140 -16.18 4.47 -8.59
CA VAL A 140 -15.85 3.05 -8.58
C VAL A 140 -17.13 2.22 -8.63
N PRO A 141 -17.22 1.16 -9.45
CA PRO A 141 -18.35 0.23 -9.42
C PRO A 141 -18.46 -0.51 -8.08
N VAL A 142 -19.62 -0.45 -7.42
CA VAL A 142 -19.88 -1.10 -6.13
C VAL A 142 -19.72 -2.63 -6.24
N SER A 143 -20.16 -3.23 -7.34
CA SER A 143 -20.03 -4.68 -7.59
C SER A 143 -18.58 -5.17 -7.55
N LYS A 144 -17.64 -4.39 -8.10
CA LYS A 144 -16.21 -4.69 -8.05
C LYS A 144 -15.68 -4.54 -6.63
N LEU A 145 -16.09 -3.50 -5.93
CA LEU A 145 -15.70 -3.25 -4.54
C LEU A 145 -16.16 -4.39 -3.60
N LEU A 146 -17.39 -4.86 -3.75
CA LEU A 146 -17.91 -6.01 -3.00
C LEU A 146 -17.15 -7.31 -3.33
N SER A 147 -16.77 -7.52 -4.59
CA SER A 147 -15.98 -8.70 -4.98
C SER A 147 -14.60 -8.71 -4.31
N VAL A 148 -13.95 -7.54 -4.24
CA VAL A 148 -12.67 -7.31 -3.55
C VAL A 148 -12.83 -7.54 -2.05
N GLN A 149 -13.88 -7.00 -1.43
CA GLN A 149 -14.14 -7.20 -0.01
C GLN A 149 -14.37 -8.68 0.33
N SER A 150 -15.14 -9.40 -0.48
CA SER A 150 -15.37 -10.84 -0.32
C SER A 150 -14.07 -11.64 -0.43
N GLN A 151 -13.21 -11.32 -1.40
CA GLN A 151 -11.90 -11.97 -1.52
C GLN A 151 -11.00 -11.74 -0.31
N LEU A 152 -10.97 -10.50 0.20
CA LEU A 152 -10.21 -10.17 1.42
C LEU A 152 -10.73 -10.93 2.64
N GLN A 153 -12.04 -11.00 2.81
CA GLN A 153 -12.66 -11.75 3.90
C GLN A 153 -12.32 -13.24 3.81
N ASN A 154 -12.48 -13.85 2.63
CA ASN A 154 -12.14 -15.27 2.42
C ASN A 154 -10.67 -15.57 2.72
N ARG A 155 -9.75 -14.68 2.31
CA ARG A 155 -8.31 -14.81 2.63
C ARG A 155 -8.04 -14.68 4.12
N SER A 156 -8.70 -13.74 4.79
CA SER A 156 -8.59 -13.55 6.24
C SER A 156 -9.07 -14.79 7.00
N GLU A 157 -10.22 -15.33 6.62
CA GLU A 157 -10.77 -16.56 7.21
C GLU A 157 -9.86 -17.77 6.96
N ALA A 158 -9.35 -17.95 5.73
CA ALA A 158 -8.41 -19.02 5.42
C ALA A 158 -7.14 -18.93 6.28
N LYS A 159 -6.58 -17.73 6.44
CA LYS A 159 -5.41 -17.50 7.28
C LYS A 159 -5.70 -17.73 8.77
N SER A 160 -6.89 -17.38 9.25
CA SER A 160 -7.30 -17.68 10.63
C SER A 160 -7.38 -19.19 10.86
N ARG A 161 -8.00 -19.93 9.93
CA ARG A 161 -8.09 -21.40 10.02
C ARG A 161 -6.71 -22.06 10.02
N GLU A 162 -5.79 -21.58 9.19
CA GLU A 162 -4.41 -22.07 9.16
C GLU A 162 -3.70 -21.84 10.51
N LEU A 163 -3.86 -20.65 11.11
CA LEU A 163 -3.30 -20.35 12.42
C LEU A 163 -3.93 -21.19 13.54
N ASP A 164 -5.24 -21.42 13.49
CA ASP A 164 -5.93 -22.24 14.48
C ASP A 164 -5.53 -23.72 14.37
N GLN A 165 -5.35 -24.24 13.15
CA GLN A 165 -4.80 -25.57 12.92
C GLN A 165 -3.36 -25.68 13.45
N ALA A 166 -2.51 -24.69 13.18
CA ALA A 166 -1.13 -24.68 13.70
C ALA A 166 -1.10 -24.67 15.25
N ARG A 167 -2.04 -23.97 15.90
CA ARG A 167 -2.19 -23.98 17.36
C ARG A 167 -2.65 -25.32 17.89
N GLN A 168 -3.61 -25.97 17.24
CA GLN A 168 -4.08 -27.31 17.61
C GLN A 168 -2.96 -28.34 17.48
N ASP A 169 -2.22 -28.31 16.37
CA ASP A 169 -1.07 -29.19 16.14
C ASP A 169 0.01 -29.01 17.21
N LEU A 170 0.30 -27.76 17.58
CA LEU A 170 1.26 -27.46 18.64
C LEU A 170 0.77 -27.97 20.01
N ALA A 171 -0.51 -27.78 20.33
CA ALA A 171 -1.11 -28.27 21.57
C ALA A 171 -1.10 -29.81 21.65
N ALA A 172 -1.44 -30.49 20.54
CA ALA A 172 -1.38 -31.95 20.46
C ALA A 172 0.05 -32.48 20.66
N LYS A 173 1.04 -31.83 20.04
CA LYS A 173 2.46 -32.18 20.25
C LYS A 173 2.89 -31.96 21.70
N GLN A 174 2.45 -30.88 22.33
CA GLN A 174 2.76 -30.63 23.74
C GLN A 174 2.16 -31.70 24.65
N GLN A 175 0.92 -32.11 24.40
CA GLN A 175 0.28 -33.19 25.16
C GLN A 175 1.01 -34.53 24.97
N ALA A 176 1.41 -34.85 23.74
CA ALA A 176 2.17 -36.07 23.45
C ALA A 176 3.51 -36.08 24.18
N LEU A 177 4.22 -34.94 24.23
CA LEU A 177 5.46 -34.80 25.00
C LEU A 177 5.23 -35.00 26.51
N ASN A 178 4.19 -34.38 27.07
CA ASN A 178 3.86 -34.53 28.49
C ASN A 178 3.49 -35.99 28.85
N GLN A 179 2.76 -36.69 27.97
CA GLN A 179 2.44 -38.11 28.16
C GLN A 179 3.71 -38.96 28.14
N LYS A 180 4.62 -38.70 27.19
CA LYS A 180 5.90 -39.41 27.12
C LYS A 180 6.77 -39.17 28.34
N GLU A 181 6.76 -37.96 28.89
CA GLU A 181 7.46 -37.65 30.15
C GLU A 181 6.89 -38.46 31.33
N LEU A 182 5.56 -38.62 31.41
CA LEU A 182 4.91 -39.42 32.45
C LEU A 182 5.23 -40.91 32.30
N GLU A 183 5.12 -41.47 31.09
CA GLU A 183 5.49 -42.86 30.79
C GLU A 183 6.94 -43.15 31.20
N ALA A 184 7.87 -42.24 30.88
CA ALA A 184 9.28 -42.36 31.25
C ALA A 184 9.47 -42.35 32.78
N LYS A 185 8.74 -41.51 33.51
CA LYS A 185 8.76 -41.47 34.98
C LYS A 185 8.23 -42.75 35.62
N GLU A 186 7.14 -43.31 35.11
CA GLU A 186 6.57 -44.57 35.60
C GLU A 186 7.51 -45.75 35.36
N LEU A 187 8.12 -45.83 34.18
CA LEU A 187 9.13 -46.85 33.86
C LEU A 187 10.31 -46.76 34.83
N LEU A 188 10.83 -45.55 35.09
CA LEU A 188 11.90 -45.34 36.07
C LEU A 188 11.50 -45.79 37.48
N GLN A 189 10.26 -45.51 37.90
CA GLN A 189 9.77 -45.94 39.22
C GLN A 189 9.65 -47.46 39.32
N ARG A 190 9.15 -48.12 38.27
CA ARG A 190 9.04 -49.59 38.20
C ARG A 190 10.41 -50.27 38.22
N LEU A 191 11.37 -49.71 37.49
CA LEU A 191 12.75 -50.20 37.50
C LEU A 191 13.39 -50.04 38.88
N LYS A 192 13.15 -48.92 39.57
CA LYS A 192 13.61 -48.72 40.96
C LYS A 192 13.03 -49.74 41.93
N SER A 193 11.74 -50.04 41.85
CA SER A 193 11.13 -51.06 42.73
C SER A 193 11.66 -52.45 42.44
N GLN A 194 11.81 -52.82 41.16
CA GLN A 194 12.39 -54.11 40.77
C GLN A 194 13.84 -54.26 41.25
N LEU A 195 14.65 -53.20 41.15
CA LEU A 195 16.03 -53.21 41.63
C LEU A 195 16.09 -53.38 43.16
N GLY A 196 15.20 -52.71 43.91
CA GLY A 196 15.11 -52.87 45.36
C GLY A 196 14.70 -54.29 45.79
N GLU A 197 13.72 -54.88 45.11
CA GLU A 197 13.31 -56.28 45.35
C GLU A 197 14.43 -57.28 45.00
N GLN A 198 15.16 -57.04 43.91
CA GLN A 198 16.31 -57.87 43.55
C GLN A 198 17.44 -57.76 44.56
N GLN A 199 17.79 -56.56 45.03
CA GLN A 199 18.80 -56.39 46.09
C GLN A 199 18.41 -57.12 47.38
N ALA A 200 17.13 -57.14 47.74
CA ALA A 200 16.64 -57.89 48.88
C ALA A 200 16.70 -59.42 48.68
N ARG A 201 16.59 -59.90 47.42
CA ARG A 201 16.66 -61.34 47.07
C ARG A 201 18.08 -61.83 46.75
N SER A 202 18.99 -60.95 46.34
CA SER A 202 20.34 -61.31 45.87
C SER A 202 21.37 -61.51 46.99
N SER A 203 20.98 -61.54 48.26
CA SER A 203 21.85 -62.02 49.34
C SER A 203 22.20 -63.52 49.23
N GLN A 204 21.69 -64.24 48.22
CA GLN A 204 21.94 -65.69 48.04
C GLN A 204 22.25 -66.20 46.61
N ASN A 205 22.31 -65.40 45.53
CA ASN A 205 22.73 -65.92 44.21
C ASN A 205 23.17 -64.85 43.18
N ASP A 206 24.28 -65.12 42.49
CA ASP A 206 25.10 -64.24 41.64
C ASP A 206 24.58 -63.95 40.20
N SER A 207 23.27 -64.03 39.91
CA SER A 207 22.76 -63.88 38.53
C SER A 207 21.86 -62.64 38.31
N ASN A 208 22.46 -61.44 38.38
CA ASN A 208 21.77 -60.15 38.18
C ASN A 208 21.77 -59.61 36.73
N THR A 209 22.24 -60.37 35.75
CA THR A 209 22.45 -59.92 34.35
C THR A 209 21.21 -59.44 33.57
N PRO A 210 20.00 -60.05 33.66
CA PRO A 210 18.92 -59.73 32.73
C PRO A 210 18.23 -58.38 32.98
N ILE A 211 18.19 -57.91 34.24
CA ILE A 211 17.54 -56.63 34.57
C ILE A 211 18.42 -55.44 34.21
N VAL A 212 19.74 -55.58 34.36
CA VAL A 212 20.71 -54.57 33.91
C VAL A 212 20.59 -54.35 32.39
N GLU A 213 20.39 -55.42 31.61
CA GLU A 213 20.24 -55.32 30.17
C GLU A 213 18.94 -54.62 29.75
N GLN A 214 17.82 -54.87 30.45
CA GLN A 214 16.56 -54.15 30.22
C GLN A 214 16.66 -52.66 30.56
N LEU A 215 17.31 -52.32 31.68
CA LEU A 215 17.57 -50.93 32.08
C LEU A 215 18.42 -50.21 31.03
N LYS A 216 19.44 -50.90 30.50
CA LYS A 216 20.31 -50.39 29.45
C LYS A 216 19.53 -50.15 28.15
N GLN A 217 18.66 -51.07 27.74
CA GLN A 217 17.79 -50.88 26.57
C GLN A 217 16.81 -49.71 26.75
N ALA A 218 16.18 -49.59 27.91
CA ALA A 218 15.26 -48.49 28.21
C ALA A 218 15.98 -47.12 28.22
N SER A 219 17.18 -47.05 28.79
CA SER A 219 18.03 -45.84 28.74
C SER A 219 18.32 -45.44 27.30
N VAL A 220 18.79 -46.40 26.49
CA VAL A 220 19.10 -46.15 25.06
C VAL A 220 17.86 -45.66 24.30
N GLN A 221 16.67 -46.15 24.64
CA GLN A 221 15.43 -45.72 24.00
C GLN A 221 15.03 -44.28 24.39
N VAL A 222 15.20 -43.90 25.66
CA VAL A 222 14.94 -42.52 26.12
C VAL A 222 15.95 -41.55 25.51
N ASP A 223 17.23 -41.93 25.48
CA ASP A 223 18.30 -41.11 24.87
C ASP A 223 18.01 -40.85 23.39
N LYS A 224 17.57 -41.88 22.64
CA LYS A 224 17.16 -41.74 21.24
C LYS A 224 15.97 -40.79 21.06
N GLN A 225 14.99 -40.84 21.96
CA GLN A 225 13.82 -39.95 21.89
C GLN A 225 14.18 -38.50 22.23
N ALA A 226 15.10 -38.29 23.18
CA ALA A 226 15.63 -36.96 23.47
C ALA A 226 16.38 -36.38 22.26
N GLU A 227 17.16 -37.22 21.57
CA GLU A 227 17.85 -36.85 20.32
C GLU A 227 16.87 -36.47 19.21
N ASP A 228 15.79 -37.24 19.01
CA ASP A 228 14.74 -36.94 18.03
C ASP A 228 14.02 -35.61 18.35
N ALA A 229 13.71 -35.34 19.62
CA ALA A 229 13.09 -34.09 20.05
C ALA A 229 14.02 -32.88 19.84
N GLU A 230 15.30 -33.05 20.17
CA GLU A 230 16.32 -32.02 19.94
C GLU A 230 16.50 -31.75 18.44
N ALA A 231 16.47 -32.78 17.59
CA ALA A 231 16.52 -32.64 16.14
C ALA A 231 15.32 -31.83 15.60
N VAL A 232 14.11 -32.00 16.16
CA VAL A 232 12.94 -31.19 15.78
C VAL A 232 13.10 -29.74 16.21
N ILE A 233 13.61 -29.49 17.42
CA ILE A 233 13.89 -28.13 17.92
C ILE A 233 14.96 -27.46 17.05
N GLN A 234 16.06 -28.15 16.78
CA GLN A 234 17.13 -27.66 15.91
C GLN A 234 16.62 -27.40 14.49
N SER A 235 15.78 -28.27 13.94
CA SER A 235 15.14 -28.06 12.62
C SER A 235 14.22 -26.83 12.62
N ALA A 236 13.44 -26.60 13.68
CA ALA A 236 12.63 -25.39 13.83
C ALA A 236 13.51 -24.13 13.96
N GLN A 237 14.56 -24.18 14.79
CA GLN A 237 15.52 -23.11 14.94
C GLN A 237 16.26 -22.81 13.64
N GLN A 238 16.68 -23.82 12.88
CA GLN A 238 17.30 -23.66 11.57
C GLN A 238 16.34 -23.03 10.55
N ARG A 239 15.06 -23.40 10.55
CA ARG A 239 14.05 -22.75 9.70
C ARG A 239 13.88 -21.28 10.05
N MET A 240 13.83 -20.95 11.35
CA MET A 240 13.79 -19.56 11.81
C MET A 240 15.08 -18.81 11.48
N ALA A 241 16.25 -19.44 11.65
CA ALA A 241 17.55 -18.87 11.34
C ALA A 241 17.70 -18.62 9.83
N ARG A 242 17.35 -19.57 8.97
CA ARG A 242 17.32 -19.39 7.50
C ARG A 242 16.34 -18.29 7.10
N GLY A 243 15.16 -18.23 7.73
CA GLY A 243 14.21 -17.14 7.51
C GLY A 243 14.80 -15.78 7.90
N ASN A 244 15.52 -15.72 9.03
CA ASN A 244 16.22 -14.53 9.49
C ASN A 244 17.43 -14.15 8.62
N GLU A 245 18.21 -15.10 8.14
CA GLU A 245 19.33 -14.87 7.22
C GLU A 245 18.85 -14.41 5.86
N ALA A 246 17.82 -15.06 5.30
CA ALA A 246 17.17 -14.61 4.07
C ALA A 246 16.65 -13.17 4.23
N ARG A 247 16.04 -12.86 5.37
CA ARG A 247 15.62 -11.50 5.73
C ARG A 247 16.81 -10.54 5.83
N LYS A 248 17.89 -10.91 6.52
CA LYS A 248 19.10 -10.09 6.67
C LYS A 248 19.76 -9.82 5.31
N ALA A 249 19.82 -10.82 4.44
CA ALA A 249 20.34 -10.72 3.08
C ALA A 249 19.45 -9.85 2.17
N MET A 250 18.13 -9.89 2.35
CA MET A 250 17.21 -8.95 1.69
C MET A 250 17.44 -7.52 2.21
N CYS A 251 17.47 -7.35 3.54
CA CYS A 251 17.68 -6.07 4.20
C CYS A 251 19.02 -5.41 3.84
N SER A 252 20.11 -6.17 3.68
CA SER A 252 21.43 -5.63 3.35
C SER A 252 21.51 -5.09 1.92
N ARG A 253 20.60 -5.51 1.04
CA ARG A 253 20.48 -4.99 -0.34
C ARG A 253 19.65 -3.71 -0.42
N LEU A 254 18.90 -3.39 0.64
CA LEU A 254 18.11 -2.18 0.69
C LEU A 254 18.97 -1.01 1.18
N LEU A 255 19.11 0.01 0.34
CA LEU A 255 19.84 1.24 0.65
C LEU A 255 18.86 2.41 0.78
N THR A 256 19.16 3.35 1.69
CA THR A 256 18.50 4.65 1.69
C THR A 256 18.76 5.36 0.36
N GLY A 257 17.75 5.99 -0.21
CA GLY A 257 17.82 6.58 -1.55
C GLY A 257 17.27 5.67 -2.66
N MET A 258 17.01 4.39 -2.39
CA MET A 258 16.40 3.51 -3.41
C MET A 258 14.98 3.94 -3.74
N THR A 259 14.67 3.94 -5.03
CA THR A 259 13.33 4.17 -5.56
C THR A 259 12.39 3.03 -5.22
N LYS A 260 11.08 3.29 -5.25
CA LYS A 260 10.06 2.25 -5.01
C LYS A 260 10.21 1.06 -5.97
N ALA A 261 10.55 1.31 -7.22
CA ALA A 261 10.78 0.27 -8.22
C ALA A 261 12.02 -0.58 -7.89
N GLU A 262 13.12 0.05 -7.47
CA GLU A 262 14.33 -0.66 -7.05
C GLU A 262 14.09 -1.50 -5.79
N VAL A 263 13.40 -0.94 -4.80
CA VAL A 263 12.99 -1.69 -3.61
C VAL A 263 12.13 -2.89 -4.02
N SER A 264 11.13 -2.70 -4.88
CA SER A 264 10.25 -3.79 -5.33
C SER A 264 11.00 -4.85 -6.13
N ALA A 265 12.04 -4.47 -6.88
CA ALA A 265 12.92 -5.42 -7.57
C ALA A 265 13.78 -6.26 -6.59
N VAL A 266 14.15 -5.71 -5.43
CA VAL A 266 14.97 -6.40 -4.43
C VAL A 266 14.15 -7.32 -3.52
N ILE A 267 13.00 -6.86 -3.03
CA ILE A 267 12.20 -7.57 -2.01
C ILE A 267 10.82 -8.05 -2.52
N GLY A 268 10.51 -7.83 -3.79
CA GLY A 268 9.21 -8.15 -4.38
C GLY A 268 8.18 -7.04 -4.16
N GLU A 269 6.97 -7.23 -4.68
CA GLU A 269 5.87 -6.27 -4.51
C GLU A 269 5.42 -6.18 -3.05
N PRO A 270 5.07 -4.98 -2.54
CA PRO A 270 4.60 -4.81 -1.18
C PRO A 270 3.31 -5.59 -0.94
N VAL A 271 3.17 -6.17 0.26
CA VAL A 271 1.95 -6.85 0.67
C VAL A 271 0.90 -5.78 0.96
N ALA A 272 -0.21 -5.82 0.22
CA ALA A 272 -1.29 -4.83 0.21
C ALA A 272 -1.61 -4.25 1.61
N GLY A 273 -1.48 -2.92 1.72
CA GLY A 273 -1.63 -2.19 2.99
C GLY A 273 -0.85 -0.88 3.09
N SER A 274 -0.54 -0.21 1.97
CA SER A 274 0.27 1.01 2.00
C SER A 274 -0.54 2.17 2.56
N TYR A 275 -0.15 2.69 3.72
CA TYR A 275 -0.69 3.93 4.27
C TYR A 275 0.22 5.07 3.83
N GLY A 276 -0.18 5.79 2.78
CA GLY A 276 0.63 6.89 2.21
C GLY A 276 1.99 6.39 1.70
N ASP A 277 3.06 7.01 2.19
CA ASP A 277 4.45 6.69 1.81
C ASP A 277 5.02 5.46 2.52
N VAL A 278 4.20 4.69 3.23
CA VAL A 278 4.65 3.52 3.99
C VAL A 278 4.31 2.24 3.23
N LEU A 279 5.33 1.52 2.77
CA LEU A 279 5.21 0.22 2.12
C LEU A 279 5.62 -0.90 3.07
N VAL A 280 4.77 -1.91 3.18
CA VAL A 280 4.98 -3.07 4.05
C VAL A 280 5.26 -4.29 3.19
N TYR A 281 6.38 -4.98 3.45
CA TYR A 281 6.85 -6.11 2.67
C TYR A 281 6.91 -7.40 3.50
N GLY A 282 6.69 -8.53 2.81
CA GLY A 282 6.81 -9.88 3.34
C GLY A 282 5.51 -10.50 3.90
N PRO A 283 5.41 -11.85 3.91
CA PRO A 283 4.19 -12.60 4.29
C PRO A 283 3.71 -12.37 5.73
N GLU A 284 4.56 -11.80 6.57
CA GLU A 284 4.29 -11.48 7.98
C GLU A 284 4.37 -9.98 8.30
N LYS A 285 4.37 -9.09 7.29
CA LYS A 285 4.42 -7.62 7.47
C LYS A 285 5.62 -7.12 8.30
N ARG A 286 6.78 -7.77 8.16
CA ARG A 286 7.95 -7.55 9.04
C ARG A 286 8.93 -6.49 8.55
N ILE A 287 8.80 -5.96 7.33
CA ILE A 287 9.66 -4.87 6.83
C ILE A 287 8.77 -3.69 6.44
N THR A 288 9.01 -2.54 7.04
CA THR A 288 8.26 -1.32 6.79
C THR A 288 9.20 -0.27 6.22
N ILE A 289 8.96 0.16 4.98
CA ILE A 289 9.79 1.14 4.28
C ILE A 289 8.99 2.42 4.12
N PHE A 290 9.57 3.53 4.56
CA PHE A 290 9.00 4.85 4.45
C PHE A 290 9.68 5.57 3.30
N PHE A 291 8.89 6.08 2.36
CA PHE A 291 9.32 6.96 1.30
C PHE A 291 9.07 8.42 1.72
N ASN A 292 9.78 9.37 1.13
CA ASN A 292 9.45 10.79 1.31
C ASN A 292 8.23 11.15 0.43
N ASN A 293 7.51 12.23 0.74
CA ASN A 293 6.26 12.65 0.08
C ASN A 293 6.37 12.83 -1.44
N ASP A 294 7.58 13.00 -1.98
CA ASP A 294 7.84 13.04 -3.43
C ASP A 294 7.92 11.63 -4.06
N ALA A 295 7.70 10.57 -3.27
CA ALA A 295 7.66 9.15 -3.62
C ALA A 295 8.90 8.56 -4.32
N ARG A 296 10.02 9.31 -4.38
CA ARG A 296 11.19 8.92 -5.16
C ARG A 296 12.21 8.09 -4.41
N GLU A 297 12.33 8.23 -3.10
CA GLU A 297 13.45 7.63 -2.36
C GLU A 297 13.05 7.07 -0.99
N ALA A 298 13.53 5.87 -0.68
CA ALA A 298 13.37 5.21 0.61
C ALA A 298 14.21 5.91 1.68
N HIS A 299 13.55 6.37 2.74
CA HIS A 299 14.15 7.19 3.80
C HIS A 299 14.38 6.42 5.09
N PHE A 300 13.49 5.47 5.41
CA PHE A 300 13.58 4.67 6.63
C PHE A 300 13.11 3.25 6.38
N ILE A 301 13.84 2.26 6.90
CA ILE A 301 13.55 0.84 6.76
C ILE A 301 13.50 0.26 8.17
N SER A 302 12.28 0.00 8.65
CA SER A 302 11.98 -0.67 9.93
C SER A 302 11.86 -2.18 9.71
N GLY A 303 12.27 -2.97 10.72
CA GLY A 303 12.16 -4.44 10.70
C GLY A 303 13.40 -5.21 10.23
N CYS A 304 14.39 -4.48 9.71
CA CYS A 304 15.77 -4.93 9.60
C CYS A 304 16.46 -4.62 10.92
N GLU A 305 16.50 -5.58 11.84
CA GLU A 305 17.14 -5.43 13.14
C GLU A 305 18.62 -5.08 12.92
N ARG A 306 18.95 -3.79 13.16
CA ARG A 306 20.30 -3.22 12.99
C ARG A 306 21.18 -3.72 14.12
N GLN A 307 21.78 -4.88 13.94
CA GLN A 307 22.70 -5.41 14.94
C GLN A 307 24.06 -4.69 14.96
N GLU A 308 24.37 -3.84 13.96
CA GLU A 308 25.64 -3.08 13.93
C GLU A 308 25.50 -1.70 13.24
N LEU A 309 24.56 -0.87 13.69
CA LEU A 309 24.84 0.56 13.64
C LEU A 309 25.46 0.89 14.99
N GLY A 310 26.79 0.96 15.05
CA GLY A 310 27.51 1.31 16.28
C GLY A 310 26.83 2.48 16.99
N ASP A 311 26.83 2.45 18.33
CA ASP A 311 26.01 3.29 19.20
C ASP A 311 25.97 4.77 18.80
N GLU A 312 27.04 5.26 18.18
CA GLU A 312 27.15 6.62 17.69
C GLU A 312 26.23 6.97 16.50
N LYS A 313 26.02 6.05 15.55
CA LYS A 313 25.09 6.29 14.42
C LYS A 313 23.64 6.14 14.85
N ALA A 314 23.35 5.25 15.81
CA ALA A 314 22.04 5.15 16.45
C ALA A 314 21.72 6.41 17.28
N LYS A 315 22.71 6.94 18.01
CA LYS A 315 22.62 8.22 18.73
C LYS A 315 22.33 9.38 17.80
N ARG A 316 23.08 9.53 16.70
CA ARG A 316 22.83 10.59 15.70
C ARG A 316 21.43 10.52 15.08
N LEU A 317 20.89 9.32 14.89
CA LEU A 317 19.53 9.15 14.36
C LEU A 317 18.45 9.49 15.41
N ARG A 318 18.65 9.17 16.69
CA ARG A 318 17.76 9.63 17.77
C ARG A 318 17.78 11.15 17.89
N GLU A 319 18.97 11.75 17.86
CA GLU A 319 19.14 13.20 17.87
C GLU A 319 18.46 13.86 16.66
N THR A 320 18.53 13.23 15.48
CA THR A 320 17.85 13.73 14.27
C THR A 320 16.33 13.62 14.39
N ALA A 321 15.81 12.51 14.92
CA ALA A 321 14.38 12.32 15.14
C ALA A 321 13.83 13.31 16.18
N GLU A 322 14.52 13.50 17.31
CA GLU A 322 14.15 14.50 18.32
C GLU A 322 14.19 15.92 17.77
N LYS A 323 15.16 16.23 16.92
CA LYS A 323 15.23 17.53 16.23
C LYS A 323 13.97 17.75 15.37
N TRP A 324 13.54 16.73 14.63
CA TRP A 324 12.36 16.82 13.78
C TRP A 324 11.06 16.95 14.57
N ASP A 325 10.92 16.25 15.69
CA ASP A 325 9.77 16.41 16.57
C ASP A 325 9.70 17.85 17.11
N LYS A 326 10.83 18.42 17.54
CA LYS A 326 10.91 19.83 17.98
C LYS A 326 10.56 20.82 16.87
N GLU A 327 11.04 20.59 15.64
CA GLU A 327 10.69 21.43 14.48
C GLU A 327 9.19 21.34 14.15
N ARG A 328 8.58 20.16 14.32
CA ARG A 328 7.14 19.95 14.12
C ARG A 328 6.31 20.67 15.19
N GLU A 329 6.70 20.57 16.45
CA GLU A 329 6.06 21.28 17.57
C GLU A 329 6.17 22.80 17.39
N ALA A 330 7.35 23.31 17.00
CA ALA A 330 7.55 24.72 16.71
C ALA A 330 6.65 25.20 15.56
N SER A 331 6.55 24.42 14.48
CA SER A 331 5.67 24.73 13.34
C SER A 331 4.19 24.75 13.75
N GLN A 332 3.76 23.80 14.59
CA GLN A 332 2.40 23.77 15.13
C GLN A 332 2.12 24.97 16.05
N ALA A 333 3.07 25.36 16.89
CA ALA A 333 2.95 26.53 17.75
C ALA A 333 2.84 27.83 16.94
N GLN A 334 3.64 27.98 15.89
CA GLN A 334 3.58 29.13 14.99
C GLN A 334 2.24 29.22 14.25
N ASN A 335 1.71 28.08 13.80
CA ASN A 335 0.38 28.02 13.17
C ASN A 335 -0.74 28.39 14.15
N LYS A 336 -0.66 27.94 15.42
CA LYS A 336 -1.60 28.35 16.48
C LYS A 336 -1.55 29.86 16.75
N GLN A 337 -0.37 30.48 16.73
CA GLN A 337 -0.25 31.93 16.90
C GLN A 337 -0.86 32.69 15.72
N LYS A 338 -0.59 32.27 14.48
CA LYS A 338 -1.21 32.86 13.27
C LYS A 338 -2.74 32.73 13.26
N ALA A 339 -3.26 31.64 13.82
CA ALA A 339 -4.71 31.45 13.95
C ALA A 339 -5.34 32.37 15.00
N LYS A 340 -4.61 32.77 16.05
CA LYS A 340 -5.10 33.71 17.08
C LYS A 340 -5.02 35.19 16.65
N SER A 341 -4.19 35.52 15.68
CA SER A 341 -4.02 36.88 15.17
C SER A 341 -4.94 37.22 13.99
N ARG A 342 -5.78 36.28 13.56
CA ARG A 342 -6.83 36.46 12.55
C ARG A 342 -8.18 36.55 13.25
#